data_AF-A0A931E984-F1
#
_entry.id   AF-A0A931E984-F1
#
_cell.length_a   1.000
_cell.length_b   1.000
_cell.length_c   1.000
_cell.angle_alpha   90.00
_cell.angle_beta   90.00
_cell.angle_gamma   90.00
#
_symmetry.space_group_name_H-M   'P 1'
#
loop_
_entity.id
_entity.type
_entity.pdbx_description
1 polymer ?
#
loop_
_entity_poly.entity_id
_entity_poly.type
_entity_poly.pdbx_seq_one_letter_code
_entity_poly.pdbx_strand_id
1 'polypeptide(L)'
;MKKNLKIILIVFALSLLGFSITYKFGLATKYNYFSAKRDISNGNIQIISYGLPLIDEILISKSFAFQVEEFGCSISNEQINGIEKYNKIVKEYFTKINGDNWGTQFNNKCDSLIKLISQPNY
;
A
#
# COMPACT_ATOMS: atom_id res chain seq x y z
N MET A 1 -0.83 -41.43 -24.82
CA MET A 1 0.25 -41.00 -23.89
C MET A 1 0.82 -39.60 -24.21
N LYS A 2 1.34 -39.33 -25.43
CA LYS A 2 1.96 -38.02 -25.78
C LYS A 2 1.02 -36.80 -25.70
N LYS A 3 -0.27 -36.95 -26.03
CA LYS A 3 -1.28 -35.87 -25.96
C LYS A 3 -1.54 -35.42 -24.50
N ASN A 4 -1.61 -36.37 -23.58
CA ASN A 4 -1.83 -36.10 -22.15
C ASN A 4 -0.62 -35.39 -21.53
N LEU A 5 0.61 -35.77 -21.94
CA LEU A 5 1.83 -35.08 -21.50
C LEU A 5 1.87 -33.60 -21.94
N LYS A 6 1.48 -33.31 -23.19
CA LYS A 6 1.40 -31.92 -23.68
C LYS A 6 0.39 -31.08 -22.89
N ILE A 7 -0.78 -31.65 -22.56
CA ILE A 7 -1.80 -30.97 -21.76
C ILE A 7 -1.26 -30.67 -20.35
N ILE A 8 -0.61 -31.65 -19.71
CA ILE A 8 -0.01 -31.46 -18.38
C ILE A 8 1.03 -30.33 -18.40
N LEU A 9 1.90 -30.30 -19.41
CA LEU A 9 2.92 -29.25 -19.55
C LEU A 9 2.30 -27.85 -19.72
N ILE A 10 1.21 -27.73 -20.49
CA ILE A 10 0.50 -26.45 -20.67
C ILE A 10 -0.13 -25.99 -19.36
N VAL A 11 -0.81 -26.88 -18.64
CA VAL A 11 -1.44 -26.55 -17.35
C VAL A 11 -0.37 -26.12 -16.34
N PHE A 12 0.76 -26.82 -16.28
CA PHE A 12 1.87 -26.46 -15.41
C PHE A 12 2.46 -25.09 -15.77
N ALA A 13 2.68 -24.81 -17.06
CA ALA A 13 3.18 -23.52 -17.52
C ALA A 13 2.22 -22.36 -17.18
N LEU A 14 0.91 -22.56 -17.38
CA LEU A 14 -0.11 -21.57 -17.00
C LEU A 14 -0.16 -21.35 -15.49
N SER A 15 0.00 -22.41 -14.69
CA SER A 15 0.07 -22.31 -13.24
C SER A 15 1.27 -21.48 -12.78
N LEU A 16 2.46 -21.71 -13.36
CA LEU A 16 3.67 -20.93 -13.06
C LEU A 16 3.52 -19.46 -13.48
N LEU A 17 2.92 -19.20 -14.64
CA LEU A 17 2.63 -17.85 -15.10
C LEU A 17 1.65 -17.14 -14.14
N GLY A 18 0.57 -17.82 -13.75
CA GLY A 18 -0.40 -17.30 -12.79
C GLY A 18 0.26 -16.93 -11.47
N PHE A 19 1.06 -17.84 -10.90
CA PHE A 19 1.82 -17.60 -9.68
C PHE A 19 2.78 -16.41 -9.80
N SER A 20 3.48 -16.29 -10.93
CA SER A 20 4.41 -15.19 -11.17
C SER A 20 3.70 -13.83 -11.21
N ILE A 21 2.52 -13.78 -11.82
CA ILE A 21 1.68 -12.59 -11.89
C ILE A 21 1.17 -12.23 -10.49
N THR A 22 0.61 -13.20 -9.75
CA THR A 22 0.08 -12.93 -8.41
C THR A 22 1.17 -12.41 -7.48
N TYR A 23 2.37 -13.00 -7.52
CA TYR A 23 3.50 -12.59 -6.71
C TYR A 23 4.02 -11.19 -7.08
N LYS A 24 4.19 -10.91 -8.38
CA LYS A 24 4.71 -9.62 -8.86
C LYS A 24 3.78 -8.45 -8.53
N PHE A 25 2.47 -8.68 -8.53
CA PHE A 25 1.47 -7.65 -8.26
C PHE A 25 0.92 -7.71 -6.83
N GLY A 26 1.41 -8.63 -5.99
CA GLY A 26 0.93 -8.85 -4.64
C GLY A 26 -0.57 -9.16 -4.57
N LEU A 27 -1.15 -9.82 -5.58
CA LEU A 27 -2.61 -10.02 -5.66
C LEU A 27 -3.16 -10.93 -4.57
N ALA A 28 -2.31 -11.78 -3.99
CA ALA A 28 -2.69 -12.69 -2.90
C ALA A 28 -2.56 -12.06 -1.50
N THR A 29 -2.07 -10.82 -1.39
CA THR A 29 -1.85 -10.15 -0.10
C THR A 29 -3.12 -9.43 0.39
N LYS A 30 -3.17 -9.10 1.69
CA LYS A 30 -4.26 -8.29 2.28
C LYS A 30 -4.42 -6.94 1.57
N TYR A 31 -3.31 -6.29 1.26
CA TYR A 31 -3.28 -4.98 0.59
C TYR A 31 -2.83 -5.14 -0.84
N ASN A 32 -3.77 -4.96 -1.77
CA ASN A 32 -3.53 -5.07 -3.20
C ASN A 32 -4.47 -4.11 -3.95
N TYR A 33 -4.42 -4.14 -5.28
CA TYR A 33 -5.26 -3.30 -6.13
C TYR A 33 -6.76 -3.41 -5.82
N PHE A 34 -7.27 -4.64 -5.67
CA PHE A 34 -8.70 -4.89 -5.47
C PHE A 34 -9.15 -4.46 -4.08
N SER A 35 -8.36 -4.73 -3.04
CA SER A 35 -8.68 -4.24 -1.70
C SER A 35 -8.63 -2.72 -1.62
N ALA A 36 -7.72 -2.04 -2.32
CA ALA A 36 -7.72 -0.58 -2.39
C ALA A 36 -9.02 0.00 -2.97
N LYS A 37 -9.50 -0.57 -4.08
CA LYS A 37 -10.76 -0.13 -4.70
C LYS A 37 -11.96 -0.35 -3.77
N ARG A 38 -12.01 -1.50 -3.09
CA ARG A 38 -13.06 -1.82 -2.12
C ARG A 38 -13.03 -0.90 -0.89
N ASP A 39 -11.84 -0.65 -0.36
CA ASP A 39 -11.68 0.15 0.86
C ASP A 39 -12.05 1.62 0.56
N ILE A 40 -11.68 2.14 -0.62
CA ILE A 40 -12.16 3.45 -1.12
C ILE A 40 -13.68 3.48 -1.25
N SER A 41 -14.31 2.47 -1.88
CA SER A 41 -15.77 2.46 -2.06
C SER A 41 -16.53 2.40 -0.73
N ASN A 42 -15.91 1.82 0.29
CA ASN A 42 -16.48 1.71 1.63
C ASN A 42 -16.16 2.91 2.53
N GLY A 43 -15.41 3.90 2.05
CA GLY A 43 -14.96 5.04 2.85
C GLY A 43 -13.86 4.72 3.87
N ASN A 44 -13.31 3.50 3.84
CA ASN A 44 -12.23 3.06 4.72
C ASN A 44 -10.88 3.44 4.11
N ILE A 45 -10.62 4.74 4.00
CA ILE A 45 -9.44 5.23 3.30
C ILE A 45 -8.23 5.20 4.23
N GLN A 46 -7.21 4.46 3.83
CA GLN A 46 -5.99 4.27 4.61
C GLN A 46 -4.76 4.16 3.72
N ILE A 47 -3.62 4.63 4.22
CA ILE A 47 -2.29 4.41 3.64
C ILE A 47 -1.58 3.39 4.50
N ILE A 48 -1.01 2.36 3.88
CA ILE A 48 -0.32 1.31 4.60
C ILE A 48 1.16 1.66 4.72
N SER A 49 1.65 1.79 5.94
CA SER A 49 3.07 1.98 6.22
C SER A 49 3.70 0.66 6.67
N TYR A 50 4.98 0.47 6.38
CA TYR A 50 5.75 -0.69 6.83
C TYR A 50 7.15 -0.25 7.25
N GLY A 51 7.79 -1.04 8.10
CA GLY A 51 9.05 -0.66 8.75
C GLY A 51 8.83 0.06 10.07
N LEU A 52 9.74 0.97 10.41
CA LEU A 52 9.69 1.69 11.68
C LEU A 52 8.49 2.64 11.71
N PRO A 53 7.63 2.58 12.74
CA PRO A 53 6.46 3.45 12.84
C PRO A 53 6.85 4.92 12.97
N LEU A 54 6.21 5.78 12.17
CA LEU A 54 6.34 7.24 12.24
C LEU A 54 5.09 7.79 12.95
N ILE A 55 5.21 8.02 14.26
CA ILE A 55 4.08 8.43 15.15
C ILE A 55 3.42 9.72 14.65
N ASP A 56 4.21 10.61 14.07
CA ASP A 56 3.77 11.88 13.48
C ASP A 56 2.85 11.68 12.27
N GLU A 57 3.15 10.73 11.39
CA GLU A 57 2.29 10.41 10.24
C GLU A 57 0.91 9.92 10.67
N ILE A 58 0.86 9.08 11.71
CA ILE A 58 -0.41 8.59 12.28
C ILE A 58 -1.24 9.76 12.81
N LEU A 59 -0.61 10.66 13.57
CA LEU A 59 -1.31 11.79 14.18
C LEU A 59 -1.87 12.75 13.12
N ILE A 60 -1.09 13.03 12.08
CA ILE A 60 -1.43 14.00 11.06
C ILE A 60 -2.41 13.43 10.05
N SER A 61 -2.36 12.13 9.75
CA SER A 61 -3.26 11.47 8.79
C SER A 61 -4.75 11.72 9.08
N LYS A 62 -5.12 11.73 10.36
CA LYS A 62 -6.49 12.03 10.81
C LYS A 62 -6.98 13.41 10.35
N SER A 63 -6.08 14.40 10.25
CA SER A 63 -6.41 15.74 9.76
C SER A 63 -6.64 15.81 8.24
N PHE A 64 -6.26 14.75 7.51
CA PHE A 64 -6.44 14.61 6.06
C PHE A 64 -7.49 13.55 5.70
N ALA A 65 -8.30 13.10 6.67
CA ALA A 65 -9.35 12.11 6.49
C ALA A 65 -8.88 10.75 5.93
N PHE A 66 -7.64 10.34 6.24
CA PHE A 66 -7.21 8.95 6.15
C PHE A 66 -6.58 8.45 7.44
N GLN A 67 -6.41 7.15 7.50
CA GLN A 67 -5.65 6.47 8.54
C GLN A 67 -4.32 5.97 7.98
N VAL A 68 -3.29 5.94 8.81
CA VAL A 68 -2.09 5.16 8.52
C VAL A 68 -2.23 3.82 9.24
N GLU A 69 -2.24 2.72 8.49
CA GLU A 69 -2.23 1.37 9.06
C GLU A 69 -0.81 0.82 8.98
N GLU A 70 -0.28 0.38 10.12
CA GLU A 70 1.08 -0.12 10.21
C GLU A 70 1.11 -1.63 9.98
N PHE A 71 1.84 -2.08 8.97
CA PHE A 71 2.02 -3.48 8.64
C PHE A 71 3.08 -4.17 9.51
N GLY A 72 4.01 -3.38 10.07
CA GLY A 72 5.15 -3.85 10.86
C GLY A 72 6.45 -4.00 10.07
N CYS A 73 7.48 -4.55 10.73
CA CYS A 73 8.85 -4.63 10.19
C CYS A 73 9.13 -5.92 9.40
N SER A 74 8.48 -7.02 9.74
CA SER A 74 8.69 -8.32 9.08
C SER A 74 7.74 -8.48 7.91
N ILE A 75 8.17 -8.04 6.73
CA ILE A 75 7.37 -8.01 5.52
C ILE A 75 8.06 -8.72 4.36
N SER A 76 7.30 -9.50 3.58
CA SER A 76 7.79 -10.18 2.37
C SER A 76 7.78 -9.25 1.15
N ASN A 77 8.57 -9.58 0.12
CA ASN A 77 8.57 -8.83 -1.13
C ASN A 77 7.19 -8.82 -1.82
N GLU A 78 6.44 -9.91 -1.72
CA GLU A 78 5.07 -9.96 -2.25
C GLU A 78 4.16 -8.96 -1.53
N GLN A 79 4.27 -8.87 -0.20
CA GLN A 79 3.53 -7.92 0.61
C GLN A 79 3.93 -6.47 0.28
N ILE A 80 5.23 -6.19 0.11
CA ILE A 80 5.71 -4.87 -0.35
C ILE A 80 5.06 -4.51 -1.69
N ASN A 81 5.13 -5.41 -2.69
CA ASN A 81 4.51 -5.19 -4.00
C ASN A 81 3.01 -4.88 -3.88
N GLY A 82 2.30 -5.63 -3.05
CA GLY A 82 0.89 -5.42 -2.78
C GLY A 82 0.61 -4.05 -2.17
N ILE A 83 1.34 -3.69 -1.10
CA ILE A 83 1.21 -2.40 -0.41
C ILE A 83 1.50 -1.24 -1.36
N GLU A 84 2.55 -1.32 -2.17
CA GLU A 84 2.86 -0.27 -3.15
C GLU A 84 1.71 -0.07 -4.15
N LYS A 85 1.12 -1.16 -4.65
CA LYS A 85 -0.05 -1.08 -5.55
C LYS A 85 -1.27 -0.52 -4.84
N TYR A 86 -1.55 -0.98 -3.62
CA TYR A 86 -2.66 -0.50 -2.81
C TYR A 86 -2.53 1.01 -2.56
N ASN A 87 -1.38 1.44 -2.02
CA ASN A 87 -1.11 2.84 -1.69
C ASN A 87 -1.14 3.72 -2.93
N LYS A 88 -0.66 3.25 -4.08
CA LYS A 88 -0.77 4.01 -5.33
C LYS A 88 -2.22 4.36 -5.66
N ILE A 89 -3.13 3.39 -5.60
CA ILE A 89 -4.55 3.61 -5.91
C ILE A 89 -5.21 4.55 -4.90
N VAL A 90 -4.89 4.42 -3.61
CA VAL A 90 -5.39 5.32 -2.57
C VAL A 90 -4.86 6.75 -2.77
N LYS A 91 -3.56 6.90 -3.05
CA LYS A 91 -2.95 8.22 -3.33
C LYS A 91 -3.54 8.88 -4.56
N GLU A 92 -3.79 8.14 -5.64
CA GLU A 92 -4.48 8.65 -6.84
C GLU A 92 -5.89 9.12 -6.50
N TYR A 93 -6.63 8.38 -5.68
CA TYR A 93 -7.94 8.80 -5.20
C TYR A 93 -7.85 10.09 -4.38
N PHE A 94 -6.88 10.19 -3.47
CA PHE A 94 -6.63 11.41 -2.68
C PHE A 94 -6.30 12.62 -3.54
N THR A 95 -5.40 12.43 -4.51
CA THR A 95 -5.06 13.47 -5.48
C THR A 95 -6.30 13.99 -6.20
N LYS A 96 -7.20 13.10 -6.59
CA LYS A 96 -8.44 13.48 -7.26
C LYS A 96 -9.36 14.35 -6.40
N ILE A 97 -9.42 14.10 -5.09
CA ILE A 97 -10.35 14.82 -4.18
C ILE A 97 -9.73 16.06 -3.52
N ASN A 98 -8.41 16.07 -3.29
CA ASN A 98 -7.70 17.13 -2.55
C ASN A 98 -6.77 17.98 -3.44
N GLY A 99 -6.61 17.62 -4.72
CA GLY A 99 -5.70 18.26 -5.66
C GLY A 99 -4.24 17.80 -5.48
N ASP A 100 -3.41 17.98 -6.53
CA ASP A 100 -2.07 17.39 -6.63
C ASP A 100 -1.09 17.74 -5.49
N ASN A 101 -1.33 18.85 -4.78
CA ASN A 101 -0.45 19.34 -3.71
C ASN A 101 -0.72 18.72 -2.33
N TRP A 102 -1.72 17.86 -2.17
CA TRP A 102 -2.08 17.31 -0.87
C TRP A 102 -0.91 16.57 -0.19
N GLY A 103 -0.11 15.83 -0.96
CA GLY A 103 1.03 15.07 -0.44
C GLY A 103 2.13 15.98 0.11
N THR A 104 2.42 17.08 -0.60
CA THR A 104 3.36 18.11 -0.13
C THR A 104 2.85 18.78 1.14
N GLN A 105 1.56 19.11 1.21
CA GLN A 105 0.96 19.69 2.41
C GLN A 105 1.00 18.75 3.61
N PHE A 106 0.78 17.45 3.38
CA PHE A 106 0.89 16.42 4.40
C PHE A 106 2.32 16.34 4.94
N ASN A 107 3.31 16.19 4.06
CA ASN A 107 4.72 16.10 4.45
C ASN A 107 5.19 17.36 5.20
N ASN A 108 4.83 18.55 4.72
CA ASN A 108 5.19 19.81 5.40
C ASN A 108 4.63 19.88 6.83
N LYS A 109 3.44 19.32 7.08
CA LYS A 109 2.88 19.24 8.43
C LYS A 109 3.63 18.22 9.28
N CYS A 110 4.02 17.07 8.72
CA CYS A 110 4.85 16.08 9.43
C CYS A 110 6.19 16.69 9.83
N ASP A 111 6.90 17.31 8.89
CA ASP A 111 8.19 17.97 9.14
C ASP A 111 8.07 19.07 10.21
N SER A 112 6.98 19.85 10.16
CA SER A 112 6.72 20.88 11.17
C SER A 112 6.50 20.28 12.56
N LEU A 113 5.77 19.17 12.67
CA LEU A 113 5.53 18.47 13.93
C LEU A 113 6.83 17.85 14.48
N ILE A 114 7.60 17.18 13.63
CA ILE A 114 8.92 16.62 13.99
C ILE A 114 9.82 17.73 14.53
N LYS A 115 9.86 18.88 13.85
CA LYS A 115 10.68 20.02 14.29
C LYS A 115 10.27 20.54 15.67
N LEU A 116 8.96 20.62 15.96
CA LEU A 116 8.46 21.05 17.27
C LEU A 116 8.84 20.04 18.37
N ILE A 117 8.69 18.74 18.10
CA ILE A 117 8.99 17.67 19.07
C ILE A 117 10.51 17.53 19.30
N SER A 118 11.33 17.84 18.28
CA SER A 118 12.79 17.73 18.35
C SER A 118 13.46 18.94 19.01
N GLN A 119 12.73 20.03 19.28
CA GLN A 119 13.29 21.16 20.02
C GLN A 119 13.44 20.77 21.49
N PRO A 120 14.64 20.98 22.10
CA PRO A 120 14.79 20.75 23.53
C PRO A 120 13.87 21.73 24.27
N ASN A 121 12.98 21.19 25.11
CA ASN A 121 12.21 21.99 26.05
C ASN A 121 13.23 22.68 26.98
N TYR A 122 13.33 24.01 26.88
CA TYR A 122 14.06 24.84 27.84
C TYR A 122 13.24 25.05 29.10
#